data_AF-A0A1Z5JXJ4-F1
#
_entry.id   AF-A0A1Z5JXJ4-F1
#
_cell.length_a   1.000
_cell.length_b   1.000
_cell.length_c   1.000
_cell.angle_alpha   90.00
_cell.angle_beta   90.00
_cell.angle_gamma   90.00
#
_symmetry.space_group_name_H-M   'P 1'
#
loop_
_entity.id
_entity.type
_entity.pdbx_description
1 polymer ?
#
loop_
_entity_poly.entity_id
_entity_poly.type
_entity_poly.pdbx_seq_one_letter_code
_entity_poly.pdbx_strand_id
1 'polypeptide(L)'
;MSDKKDKKEKRGFFGAKKSGDASVRKSKSFKRIRGLLKGSKSKKTLEKKEKQRDEGDTVYDVDVEDRSIMTRQTVEAPKPFLLKIVLLLMDPVTRRFELLQLEFDSLNATVNDILVQIPVSVTEEALREQKYVAICGPDAKEKSPTEMLSSFCAGNGVLVAIPEGLQARECVRLATPILSDSKVTQMLKASGINASEWKDDVKSKSVPEARQNKSAPTKKTRGGGTALTILVIALLAAGLQVFHLYISAPIQRGNVVSPNIWLRECGLNFFSCDKESYFRIKDGKAIRTNGRNEVMWVMEGAACTSGECQNGMQVKSDGSILIGGKPVTHVTMYKEAALSPWPFAEEPLVKTRHAKILVN
;
A
#
# COMPACT_ATOMS: atom_id res chain seq x y z
N MET A 1 61.97 17.22 -15.61
CA MET A 1 60.81 18.09 -15.32
C MET A 1 59.77 17.19 -14.66
N SER A 2 59.82 17.01 -13.34
CA SER A 2 59.25 17.93 -12.32
C SER A 2 57.72 17.95 -12.48
N ASP A 3 56.87 17.55 -11.54
CA ASP A 3 56.97 17.71 -10.09
C ASP A 3 56.12 16.68 -9.32
N LYS A 4 56.63 16.32 -8.15
CA LYS A 4 55.89 15.77 -7.01
C LYS A 4 54.96 16.84 -6.46
N LYS A 5 53.80 16.47 -5.91
CA LYS A 5 53.25 17.23 -4.78
C LYS A 5 52.45 16.39 -3.79
N ASP A 6 52.92 16.57 -2.56
CA ASP A 6 52.57 16.03 -1.27
C ASP A 6 51.15 16.35 -0.73
N LYS A 7 50.60 15.36 -0.01
CA LYS A 7 50.28 15.41 1.44
C LYS A 7 49.39 16.57 1.95
N LYS A 8 48.22 16.24 2.53
CA LYS A 8 47.91 16.69 3.90
C LYS A 8 46.79 15.91 4.59
N GLU A 9 47.24 15.23 5.63
CA GLU A 9 46.55 14.70 6.80
C GLU A 9 45.81 15.81 7.58
N LYS A 10 44.58 15.55 8.01
CA LYS A 10 43.92 16.26 9.11
C LYS A 10 43.30 15.26 10.07
N ARG A 11 44.00 15.05 11.19
CA ARG A 11 43.47 14.54 12.46
C ARG A 11 42.96 15.72 13.29
N GLY A 12 41.85 15.51 13.99
CA GLY A 12 41.26 16.42 14.99
C GLY A 12 40.03 15.72 15.59
N PHE A 13 40.12 14.91 16.66
CA PHE A 13 40.34 15.19 18.10
C PHE A 13 39.12 15.81 18.83
N PHE A 14 38.73 15.11 19.91
CA PHE A 14 37.94 15.49 21.10
C PHE A 14 36.40 15.46 21.04
N GLY A 15 35.83 14.67 21.96
CA GLY A 15 34.41 14.74 22.28
C GLY A 15 33.87 13.69 23.26
N ALA A 16 34.64 13.26 24.28
CA ALA A 16 34.12 12.42 25.35
C ALA A 16 33.18 13.24 26.28
N LYS A 17 31.93 12.80 26.47
CA LYS A 17 31.07 13.29 27.56
C LYS A 17 30.38 12.14 28.31
N LYS A 18 30.86 12.00 29.54
CA LYS A 18 30.32 11.41 30.77
C LYS A 18 28.78 11.49 30.89
N SER A 19 28.12 10.37 31.16
CA SER A 19 27.65 9.88 32.48
C SER A 19 26.55 10.72 33.12
N GLY A 20 25.35 10.15 33.18
CA GLY A 20 24.23 10.65 33.99
C GLY A 20 23.38 9.48 34.44
N ASP A 21 23.74 8.91 35.60
CA ASP A 21 22.88 8.02 36.38
C ASP A 21 21.62 8.77 36.81
N ALA A 22 20.45 8.25 36.44
CA ALA A 22 19.17 8.73 36.95
C ALA A 22 18.37 7.58 37.56
N SER A 23 18.59 7.47 38.87
CA SER A 23 17.74 6.96 39.94
C SER A 23 16.32 6.48 39.59
N VAL A 24 16.11 5.22 40.00
CA VAL A 24 14.87 4.47 40.11
C VAL A 24 13.80 5.24 40.90
N ARG A 25 12.63 5.48 40.29
CA ARG A 25 11.37 5.71 41.02
C ARG A 25 10.38 4.59 40.72
N LYS A 26 10.10 3.79 41.74
CA LYS A 26 9.02 2.79 41.79
C LYS A 26 7.66 3.48 41.73
N SER A 27 6.78 3.10 40.80
CA SER A 27 5.35 3.42 40.89
C SER A 27 4.46 2.23 40.52
N LYS A 28 3.86 1.67 41.58
CA LYS A 28 2.46 1.24 41.75
C LYS A 28 1.76 0.45 40.62
N SER A 29 1.59 -0.83 40.95
CA SER A 29 0.49 -1.75 40.58
C SER A 29 -0.79 -1.07 40.09
N PHE A 30 -1.16 -1.35 38.83
CA PHE A 30 -2.51 -1.10 38.31
C PHE A 30 -3.28 -2.42 38.16
N LYS A 31 -4.45 -2.44 38.80
CA LYS A 31 -5.40 -3.55 38.84
C LYS A 31 -6.02 -3.80 37.46
N ARG A 32 -6.12 -5.09 37.12
CA ARG A 32 -6.97 -5.66 36.06
C ARG A 32 -8.42 -5.15 36.21
N ILE A 33 -8.92 -4.45 35.21
CA ILE A 33 -10.37 -4.28 35.00
C ILE A 33 -10.76 -5.23 33.86
N ARG A 34 -11.44 -6.32 34.22
CA ARG A 34 -12.26 -7.13 33.31
C ARG A 34 -13.64 -6.46 33.25
N GLY A 35 -14.04 -5.99 32.09
CA GLY A 35 -15.43 -5.61 31.79
C GLY A 35 -15.66 -5.80 30.30
N LEU A 36 -16.34 -6.88 29.89
CA LEU A 36 -17.78 -6.90 29.62
C LEU A 36 -18.19 -5.85 28.57
N LEU A 37 -18.10 -6.21 27.30
CA LEU A 37 -18.99 -5.67 26.27
C LEU A 37 -19.66 -6.82 25.54
N LYS A 38 -20.95 -6.97 25.88
CA LYS A 38 -21.93 -7.87 25.29
C LYS A 38 -22.13 -7.49 23.83
N GLY A 39 -22.24 -8.52 22.99
CA GLY A 39 -22.62 -8.38 21.60
C GLY A 39 -24.06 -7.90 21.44
N SER A 40 -24.25 -6.95 20.53
CA SER A 40 -25.56 -6.58 19.98
C SER A 40 -25.68 -7.14 18.57
N LYS A 41 -26.49 -8.19 18.45
CA LYS A 41 -27.00 -8.72 17.17
C LYS A 41 -27.94 -7.66 16.57
N SER A 42 -27.57 -7.08 15.42
CA SER A 42 -28.52 -6.29 14.63
C SER A 42 -29.09 -7.13 13.51
N LYS A 43 -30.42 -7.10 13.42
CA LYS A 43 -31.28 -7.95 12.60
C LYS A 43 -31.24 -7.50 11.13
N LYS A 44 -31.18 -8.50 10.25
CA LYS A 44 -31.67 -8.51 8.87
C LYS A 44 -33.11 -7.96 8.82
N THR A 45 -33.36 -7.02 7.91
CA THR A 45 -34.66 -6.87 7.27
C THR A 45 -34.43 -6.78 5.76
N LEU A 46 -34.88 -7.84 5.07
CA LEU A 46 -34.85 -8.01 3.64
C LEU A 46 -36.22 -7.55 3.13
N GLU A 47 -36.30 -6.42 2.44
CA GLU A 47 -37.51 -6.06 1.69
C GLU A 47 -37.39 -6.55 0.25
N LYS A 48 -38.19 -7.58 -0.01
CA LYS A 48 -38.49 -8.19 -1.30
C LYS A 48 -39.55 -7.32 -1.98
N LYS A 49 -39.26 -6.73 -3.14
CA LYS A 49 -40.30 -6.24 -4.06
C LYS A 49 -40.25 -6.98 -5.38
N GLU A 50 -41.16 -7.92 -5.43
CA GLU A 50 -41.64 -8.72 -6.55
C GLU A 50 -42.45 -7.80 -7.47
N LYS A 51 -42.12 -7.74 -8.76
CA LYS A 51 -43.03 -7.21 -9.78
C LYS A 51 -43.07 -8.16 -10.96
N GLN A 52 -44.10 -8.98 -10.88
CA GLN A 52 -44.67 -9.86 -11.89
C GLN A 52 -45.13 -9.02 -13.11
N ARG A 53 -44.73 -9.43 -14.32
CA ARG A 53 -45.45 -9.16 -15.56
C ARG A 53 -45.46 -10.43 -16.38
N ASP A 54 -46.70 -10.84 -16.65
CA ASP A 54 -47.14 -11.87 -17.57
C ASP A 54 -46.93 -11.47 -19.04
N GLU A 55 -47.23 -12.46 -19.88
CA GLU A 55 -47.59 -12.44 -21.30
C GLU A 55 -46.47 -12.65 -22.33
N GLY A 56 -46.61 -13.77 -23.06
CA GLY A 56 -45.94 -13.95 -24.35
C GLY A 56 -45.72 -15.39 -24.77
N ASP A 57 -46.76 -16.23 -24.68
CA ASP A 57 -46.79 -17.61 -25.16
C ASP A 57 -46.86 -17.63 -26.70
N THR A 58 -45.79 -18.07 -27.36
CA THR A 58 -45.83 -18.53 -28.76
C THR A 58 -44.91 -19.72 -28.92
N VAL A 59 -45.48 -20.91 -28.77
CA VAL A 59 -44.91 -22.20 -29.16
C VAL A 59 -44.86 -22.27 -30.69
N TYR A 60 -43.65 -22.34 -31.24
CA TYR A 60 -43.40 -22.91 -32.56
C TYR A 60 -42.42 -24.06 -32.36
N ASP A 61 -42.95 -25.28 -32.34
CA ASP A 61 -42.15 -26.49 -32.51
C ASP A 61 -41.65 -26.51 -33.96
N VAL A 62 -40.37 -26.19 -34.13
CA VAL A 62 -39.63 -26.45 -35.35
C VAL A 62 -38.64 -27.56 -35.02
N ASP A 63 -38.95 -28.77 -35.50
CA ASP A 63 -38.03 -29.89 -35.54
C ASP A 63 -36.84 -29.51 -36.44
N VAL A 64 -35.79 -28.98 -35.83
CA VAL A 64 -34.50 -28.71 -36.50
C VAL A 64 -33.60 -29.90 -36.27
N GLU A 65 -33.38 -30.63 -37.35
CA GLU A 65 -32.45 -31.74 -37.48
C GLU A 65 -31.06 -31.43 -36.88
N ASP A 66 -30.49 -32.43 -36.22
CA ASP A 66 -29.15 -32.50 -35.63
C ASP A 66 -28.06 -31.87 -36.53
N ARG A 67 -27.85 -30.56 -36.38
CA ARG A 67 -26.57 -29.92 -36.67
C ARG A 67 -25.91 -29.62 -35.35
N SER A 68 -24.85 -30.35 -35.05
CA SER A 68 -23.90 -30.07 -33.99
C SER A 68 -23.33 -28.66 -34.17
N ILE A 69 -24.05 -27.67 -33.64
CA ILE A 69 -23.56 -26.31 -33.50
C ILE A 69 -22.43 -26.41 -32.48
N MET A 70 -21.19 -26.48 -32.98
CA MET A 70 -20.00 -26.14 -32.20
C MET A 70 -20.26 -24.77 -31.61
N THR A 71 -20.72 -24.75 -30.36
CA THR A 71 -20.91 -23.54 -29.58
C THR A 71 -19.54 -22.91 -29.50
N ARG A 72 -19.29 -21.91 -30.35
CA ARG A 72 -18.10 -21.06 -30.28
C ARG A 72 -18.16 -20.41 -28.91
N GLN A 73 -17.46 -20.98 -27.93
CA GLN A 73 -17.15 -20.31 -26.69
C GLN A 73 -16.41 -19.04 -27.07
N THR A 74 -17.13 -17.93 -27.07
CA THR A 74 -16.53 -16.60 -27.09
C THR A 74 -15.72 -16.51 -25.81
N VAL A 75 -14.41 -16.69 -25.94
CA VAL A 75 -13.44 -16.46 -24.87
C VAL A 75 -13.59 -14.99 -24.51
N GLU A 76 -14.30 -14.70 -23.42
CA GLU A 76 -14.44 -13.33 -22.92
C GLU A 76 -13.03 -12.77 -22.69
N ALA A 77 -12.77 -11.60 -23.28
CA ALA A 77 -11.48 -10.95 -23.12
C ALA A 77 -11.19 -10.74 -21.61
N PRO A 78 -9.97 -11.05 -21.15
CA PRO A 78 -9.63 -10.91 -19.74
C PRO A 78 -9.82 -9.46 -19.28
N LYS A 79 -10.59 -9.27 -18.21
CA LYS A 79 -10.82 -7.93 -17.64
C LYS A 79 -9.52 -7.39 -17.06
N PRO A 80 -9.11 -6.14 -17.36
CA PRO A 80 -7.93 -5.54 -16.75
C PRO A 80 -8.10 -5.42 -15.24
N PHE A 81 -7.07 -5.76 -14.49
CA PHE A 81 -7.03 -5.59 -13.04
C PHE A 81 -5.63 -5.18 -12.57
N LEU A 82 -5.56 -4.49 -11.43
CA LEU A 82 -4.29 -4.08 -10.84
C LEU A 82 -3.70 -5.23 -10.01
N LEU A 83 -2.52 -5.70 -10.40
CA LEU A 83 -1.72 -6.66 -9.65
C LEU A 83 -0.99 -5.95 -8.51
N LYS A 84 -1.19 -6.40 -7.27
CA LYS A 84 -0.37 -5.97 -6.12
C LYS A 84 0.71 -7.01 -5.87
N ILE A 85 1.95 -6.64 -6.13
CA ILE A 85 3.12 -7.51 -5.96
C ILE A 85 3.91 -7.01 -4.76
N VAL A 86 4.26 -7.91 -3.85
CA VAL A 86 5.32 -7.64 -2.89
C VAL A 86 6.61 -8.28 -3.36
N LEU A 87 7.62 -7.45 -3.59
CA LEU A 87 8.94 -7.86 -4.04
C LEU A 87 9.91 -7.90 -2.85
N LEU A 88 10.48 -9.07 -2.58
CA LEU A 88 11.54 -9.25 -1.59
C LEU A 88 12.90 -9.02 -2.26
N LEU A 89 13.64 -8.06 -1.72
CA LEU A 89 15.02 -7.76 -2.08
C LEU A 89 15.94 -8.21 -0.95
N MET A 90 17.10 -8.77 -1.30
CA MET A 90 18.05 -9.29 -0.32
C MET A 90 19.47 -8.96 -0.74
N ASP A 91 20.31 -8.62 0.22
CA ASP A 91 21.77 -8.58 0.09
C ASP A 91 22.32 -9.86 0.77
N PRO A 92 22.87 -10.81 0.00
CA PRO A 92 23.35 -12.07 0.54
C PRO A 92 24.59 -11.91 1.44
N VAL A 93 25.35 -10.82 1.28
CA VAL A 93 26.58 -10.56 2.04
C VAL A 93 26.23 -10.00 3.42
N THR A 94 25.41 -8.94 3.47
CA THR A 94 25.06 -8.28 4.74
C THR A 94 23.85 -8.92 5.43
N ARG A 95 23.12 -9.81 4.74
CA ARG A 95 21.85 -10.41 5.18
C ARG A 95 20.76 -9.37 5.46
N ARG A 96 20.85 -8.21 4.83
CA ARG A 96 19.78 -7.20 4.85
C ARG A 96 18.73 -7.57 3.81
N PHE A 97 17.48 -7.24 4.10
CA PHE A 97 16.38 -7.42 3.16
C PHE A 97 15.36 -6.30 3.29
N GLU A 98 14.64 -6.04 2.20
CA GLU A 98 13.57 -5.05 2.12
C GLU A 98 12.38 -5.66 1.34
N LEU A 99 11.16 -5.32 1.75
CA LEU A 99 9.93 -5.72 1.06
C LEU A 99 9.32 -4.48 0.41
N LEU A 100 9.26 -4.47 -0.92
CA LEU A 100 8.63 -3.40 -1.69
C LEU A 100 7.22 -3.82 -2.10
N GLN A 101 6.25 -2.94 -1.91
CA GLN A 101 4.90 -3.12 -2.45
C GLN A 101 4.77 -2.32 -3.73
N LEU A 102 4.50 -3.00 -4.84
CA LEU A 102 4.37 -2.44 -6.18
C LEU A 102 2.99 -2.77 -6.77
N GLU A 103 2.48 -1.88 -7.61
CA GLU A 103 1.18 -2.06 -8.28
C GLU A 103 1.37 -1.97 -9.81
N PHE A 104 0.87 -2.97 -10.53
CA PHE A 104 1.06 -3.11 -11.98
C PHE A 104 -0.26 -3.42 -12.69
N ASP A 105 -0.36 -3.07 -13.98
CA ASP A 105 -1.47 -3.48 -14.84
C ASP A 105 -1.25 -4.92 -15.35
N SER A 106 -2.20 -5.82 -15.08
CA SER A 106 -2.06 -7.25 -15.39
C SER A 106 -1.89 -7.56 -16.88
N LEU A 107 -2.39 -6.71 -17.76
CA LEU A 107 -2.35 -6.96 -19.21
C LEU A 107 -1.03 -6.53 -19.86
N ASN A 108 -0.37 -5.53 -19.29
CA ASN A 108 0.74 -4.83 -19.94
C ASN A 108 2.07 -4.99 -19.22
N ALA A 109 2.04 -5.30 -17.92
CA ALA A 109 3.25 -5.31 -17.12
C ALA A 109 4.11 -6.56 -17.36
N THR A 110 5.41 -6.32 -17.46
CA THR A 110 6.46 -7.32 -17.66
C THR A 110 7.39 -7.39 -16.45
N VAL A 111 8.20 -8.44 -16.39
CA VAL A 111 9.29 -8.55 -15.39
C VAL A 111 10.25 -7.37 -15.47
N ASN A 112 10.56 -6.86 -16.67
CA ASN A 112 11.45 -5.72 -16.85
C ASN A 112 10.91 -4.45 -16.17
N ASP A 113 9.60 -4.23 -16.18
CA ASP A 113 8.98 -3.09 -15.50
C ASP A 113 9.22 -3.15 -13.98
N ILE A 114 9.20 -4.35 -13.40
CA ILE A 114 9.58 -4.55 -12.00
C ILE A 114 11.05 -4.17 -11.77
N LEU A 115 11.96 -4.67 -12.61
CA LEU A 115 13.41 -4.46 -12.43
C LEU A 115 13.79 -2.97 -12.53
N VAL A 116 13.20 -2.23 -13.47
CA VAL A 116 13.40 -0.78 -13.61
C VAL A 116 12.86 -0.01 -12.41
N GLN A 117 11.82 -0.52 -11.76
CA GLN A 117 11.18 0.13 -10.61
C GLN A 117 11.99 -0.01 -9.30
N ILE A 118 12.83 -1.06 -9.18
CA ILE A 118 13.64 -1.34 -7.99
C ILE A 118 14.49 -0.12 -7.58
N PRO A 119 15.42 0.41 -8.40
CA PRO A 119 16.32 1.49 -7.96
C PRO A 119 15.59 2.78 -7.55
N VAL A 120 14.35 2.98 -8.03
CA VAL A 120 13.54 4.16 -7.72
C VAL A 120 12.76 4.00 -6.41
N SER A 121 12.46 2.75 -6.01
CA SER A 121 11.55 2.44 -4.91
C SER A 121 12.25 1.97 -3.65
N VAL A 122 13.50 1.50 -3.76
CA VAL A 122 14.28 0.98 -2.63
C VAL A 122 14.72 2.09 -1.68
N THR A 123 14.44 1.90 -0.39
CA THR A 123 14.90 2.84 0.65
C THR A 123 16.34 2.57 1.08
N GLU A 124 16.78 1.32 1.12
CA GLU A 124 18.14 0.94 1.53
C GLU A 124 19.18 1.14 0.42
N GLU A 125 20.22 1.93 0.67
CA GLU A 125 21.25 2.28 -0.33
C GLU A 125 21.96 1.06 -0.92
N ALA A 126 22.39 0.11 -0.06
CA ALA A 126 23.06 -1.11 -0.51
C ALA A 126 22.20 -1.97 -1.45
N LEU A 127 20.88 -2.04 -1.21
CA LEU A 127 19.95 -2.77 -2.06
C LEU A 127 19.64 -2.01 -3.36
N ARG A 128 19.79 -0.68 -3.37
CA ARG A 128 19.52 0.19 -4.52
C ARG A 128 20.66 0.15 -5.55
N GLU A 129 21.90 0.07 -5.07
CA GLU A 129 23.10 -0.05 -5.90
C GLU A 129 23.29 -1.46 -6.49
N GLN A 130 22.64 -2.45 -5.90
CA GLN A 130 22.69 -3.84 -6.35
C GLN A 130 22.00 -3.99 -7.72
N LYS A 131 22.65 -4.68 -8.66
CA LYS A 131 22.08 -5.00 -9.96
C LYS A 131 21.24 -6.28 -9.87
N TYR A 132 19.97 -6.19 -10.25
CA TYR A 132 19.04 -7.32 -10.33
C TYR A 132 18.83 -7.72 -11.77
N VAL A 133 18.94 -9.02 -12.05
CA VAL A 133 18.93 -9.56 -13.42
C VAL A 133 17.61 -10.24 -13.77
N ALA A 134 16.89 -10.73 -12.77
CA ALA A 134 15.65 -11.46 -12.94
C ALA A 134 14.81 -11.47 -11.64
N ILE A 135 13.68 -12.17 -11.68
CA ILE A 135 12.86 -12.46 -10.50
C ILE A 135 12.50 -13.95 -10.46
N CYS A 136 12.16 -14.47 -9.29
CA CYS A 136 11.61 -15.82 -9.12
C CYS A 136 10.45 -15.86 -8.12
N GLY A 137 9.63 -16.91 -8.25
CA GLY A 137 8.61 -17.27 -7.28
C GLY A 137 9.06 -18.42 -6.37
N PRO A 138 8.13 -19.04 -5.62
CA PRO A 138 8.42 -20.19 -4.76
C PRO A 138 8.83 -21.45 -5.55
N ASP A 139 8.54 -21.49 -6.85
CA ASP A 139 8.93 -22.54 -7.79
C ASP A 139 10.44 -22.57 -8.10
N ALA A 140 11.20 -21.59 -7.60
CA ALA A 140 12.62 -21.38 -7.91
C ALA A 140 12.91 -21.28 -9.42
N LYS A 141 11.92 -20.91 -10.22
CA LYS A 141 12.07 -20.71 -11.66
C LYS A 141 12.29 -19.23 -11.94
N GLU A 142 13.43 -18.95 -12.57
CA GLU A 142 13.75 -17.63 -13.08
C GLU A 142 12.75 -17.21 -14.17
N LYS A 143 12.25 -15.98 -14.08
CA LYS A 143 11.35 -15.36 -15.07
C LYS A 143 12.14 -14.37 -15.92
N SER A 144 11.98 -14.44 -17.24
CA SER A 144 12.73 -13.58 -18.15
C SER A 144 12.21 -12.14 -18.08
N PRO A 145 13.05 -11.11 -18.36
CA PRO A 145 12.61 -9.71 -18.37
C PRO A 145 11.41 -9.42 -19.29
N THR A 146 11.26 -10.21 -20.36
CA THR A 146 10.18 -10.09 -21.35
C THR A 146 8.91 -10.84 -20.98
N GLU A 147 8.91 -11.64 -19.91
CA GLU A 147 7.74 -12.41 -19.49
C GLU A 147 6.69 -11.48 -18.86
N MET A 148 5.42 -11.66 -19.24
CA MET A 148 4.29 -10.90 -18.70
C MET A 148 3.98 -11.36 -17.27
N LEU A 149 3.66 -10.44 -16.38
CA LEU A 149 3.36 -10.80 -14.98
C LEU A 149 2.10 -11.67 -14.88
N SER A 150 1.11 -11.48 -15.77
CA SER A 150 -0.10 -12.29 -15.80
C SER A 150 0.10 -13.75 -16.17
N SER A 151 1.24 -14.14 -16.78
CA SER A 151 1.48 -15.55 -17.13
C SER A 151 1.81 -16.41 -15.91
N PHE A 152 2.33 -15.82 -14.84
CA PHE A 152 2.76 -16.55 -13.63
C PHE A 152 2.21 -15.98 -12.32
N CYS A 153 1.65 -14.76 -12.30
CA CYS A 153 0.93 -14.21 -11.17
C CYS A 153 -0.59 -14.30 -11.41
N ALA A 154 -1.24 -15.28 -10.80
CA ALA A 154 -2.70 -15.44 -10.83
C ALA A 154 -3.46 -14.39 -9.97
N GLY A 155 -2.76 -13.42 -9.40
CA GLY A 155 -3.29 -12.41 -8.50
C GLY A 155 -2.19 -11.71 -7.71
N ASN A 156 -2.53 -11.25 -6.50
CA ASN A 156 -1.55 -10.62 -5.62
C ASN A 156 -0.56 -11.67 -5.08
N GLY A 157 0.73 -11.43 -5.23
CA GLY A 157 1.77 -12.43 -4.94
C GLY A 157 3.03 -11.85 -4.33
N VAL A 158 3.88 -12.75 -3.83
CA VAL A 158 5.22 -12.42 -3.33
C VAL A 158 6.25 -12.98 -4.30
N LEU A 159 7.13 -12.11 -4.78
CA LEU A 159 8.22 -12.44 -5.69
C LEU A 159 9.57 -12.09 -5.04
N VAL A 160 10.64 -12.70 -5.52
CA VAL A 160 12.00 -12.44 -5.06
C VAL A 160 12.83 -11.93 -6.21
N ALA A 161 13.52 -10.79 -6.03
CA ALA A 161 14.46 -10.31 -7.02
C ALA A 161 15.79 -11.08 -6.94
N ILE A 162 16.35 -11.42 -8.09
CA ILE A 162 17.59 -12.17 -8.21
C ILE A 162 18.73 -11.19 -8.49
N PRO A 163 19.66 -10.99 -7.55
CA PRO A 163 20.83 -10.17 -7.82
C PRO A 163 21.81 -10.86 -8.75
N GLU A 164 22.62 -10.05 -9.44
CA GLU A 164 23.69 -10.53 -10.30
C GLU A 164 24.63 -11.47 -9.53
N GLY A 165 24.87 -12.65 -10.11
CA GLY A 165 25.74 -13.68 -9.53
C GLY A 165 25.05 -14.71 -8.61
N LEU A 166 23.75 -14.55 -8.31
CA LEU A 166 22.98 -15.56 -7.57
C LEU A 166 22.00 -16.31 -8.47
N GLN A 167 21.74 -17.58 -8.14
CA GLN A 167 20.72 -18.37 -8.84
C GLN A 167 19.35 -18.29 -8.13
N ALA A 168 18.27 -18.49 -8.90
CA ALA A 168 16.90 -18.49 -8.37
C ALA A 168 16.71 -19.46 -7.18
N ARG A 169 17.30 -20.66 -7.25
CA ARG A 169 17.24 -21.67 -6.17
C ARG A 169 17.88 -21.18 -4.86
N GLU A 170 18.98 -20.46 -4.96
CA GLU A 170 19.66 -19.90 -3.78
C GLU A 170 18.86 -18.75 -3.19
N CYS A 171 18.28 -17.90 -4.04
CA CYS A 171 17.39 -16.81 -3.62
C CYS A 171 16.16 -17.35 -2.89
N VAL A 172 15.51 -18.39 -3.41
CA VAL A 172 14.38 -19.05 -2.72
C VAL A 172 14.81 -19.57 -1.36
N ARG A 173 15.94 -20.28 -1.27
CA ARG A 173 16.47 -20.79 0.02
C ARG A 173 16.71 -19.68 1.04
N LEU A 174 17.17 -18.51 0.61
CA LEU A 174 17.38 -17.35 1.48
C LEU A 174 16.06 -16.65 1.85
N ALA A 175 15.09 -16.62 0.92
CA ALA A 175 13.79 -16.00 1.10
C ALA A 175 12.86 -16.80 2.01
N THR A 176 12.88 -18.13 1.94
CA THR A 176 12.02 -19.02 2.73
C THR A 176 12.01 -18.70 4.24
N PRO A 177 13.15 -18.59 4.96
CA PRO A 177 13.12 -18.28 6.39
C PRO A 177 12.54 -16.89 6.71
N ILE A 178 12.57 -15.94 5.76
CA ILE A 178 11.98 -14.61 5.91
C ILE A 178 10.47 -14.69 5.68
N LEU A 179 10.05 -15.33 4.59
CA LEU A 179 8.65 -15.39 4.16
C LEU A 179 7.81 -16.40 4.96
N SER A 180 8.46 -17.39 5.58
CA SER A 180 7.83 -18.31 6.53
C SER A 180 7.71 -17.74 7.96
N ASP A 181 8.34 -16.59 8.25
CA ASP A 181 8.20 -15.95 9.56
C ASP A 181 6.74 -15.53 9.79
N SER A 182 6.24 -15.85 10.99
CA SER A 182 4.84 -15.61 11.36
C SER A 182 4.44 -14.13 11.29
N LYS A 183 5.34 -13.19 11.63
CA LYS A 183 5.05 -11.76 11.61
C LYS A 183 5.04 -11.25 10.18
N VAL A 184 5.98 -11.67 9.35
CA VAL A 184 6.02 -11.34 7.92
C VAL A 184 4.77 -11.88 7.23
N THR A 185 4.40 -13.13 7.48
CA THR A 185 3.16 -13.73 6.95
C THR A 185 1.92 -12.96 7.38
N GLN A 186 1.83 -12.56 8.66
CA GLN A 186 0.69 -11.78 9.17
C GLN A 186 0.61 -10.40 8.52
N MET A 187 1.76 -9.74 8.33
CA MET A 187 1.86 -8.46 7.63
C MET A 187 1.39 -8.57 6.19
N LEU A 188 1.88 -9.56 5.43
CA LEU A 188 1.48 -9.80 4.03
C LEU A 188 -0.02 -10.11 3.92
N LYS A 189 -0.55 -10.91 4.86
CA LYS A 189 -1.97 -11.23 4.92
C LYS A 189 -2.83 -9.99 5.19
N ALA A 190 -2.36 -9.07 6.05
CA ALA A 190 -3.06 -7.80 6.30
C ALA A 190 -3.11 -6.91 5.04
N SER A 191 -2.13 -7.02 4.15
CA SER A 191 -2.12 -6.36 2.84
C SER A 191 -2.90 -7.10 1.74
N GLY A 192 -3.57 -8.22 2.07
CA GLY A 192 -4.32 -9.01 1.09
C GLY A 192 -3.44 -9.86 0.17
N ILE A 193 -2.22 -10.21 0.61
CA ILE A 193 -1.26 -11.03 -0.13
C ILE A 193 -1.11 -12.38 0.57
N ASN A 194 -1.23 -13.47 -0.20
CA ASN A 194 -1.07 -14.81 0.33
C ASN A 194 0.38 -15.29 0.16
N ALA A 195 1.07 -15.52 1.27
CA ALA A 195 2.42 -16.09 1.30
C ALA A 195 2.44 -17.60 1.59
N SER A 196 1.29 -18.29 1.55
CA SER A 196 1.20 -19.71 1.89
C SER A 196 2.05 -20.61 1.02
N GLU A 197 2.31 -20.21 -0.23
CA GLU A 197 3.15 -20.95 -1.18
C GLU A 197 4.62 -21.02 -0.78
N TRP A 198 5.06 -20.13 0.13
CA TRP A 198 6.43 -20.09 0.66
C TRP A 198 6.62 -20.90 1.93
N LYS A 199 5.57 -21.57 2.41
CA LYS A 199 5.73 -22.53 3.50
C LYS A 199 6.29 -23.80 2.88
N ASP A 200 7.52 -24.12 3.23
CA ASP A 200 8.06 -25.43 2.93
C ASP A 200 7.07 -26.47 3.45
N ASP A 201 6.49 -27.25 2.55
CA ASP A 201 5.99 -28.56 2.90
C ASP A 201 7.23 -29.38 3.27
N VAL A 202 7.78 -29.17 4.48
CA VAL A 202 8.79 -30.01 5.14
C VAL A 202 8.12 -31.35 5.53
N LYS A 203 7.40 -31.94 4.57
CA LYS A 203 7.24 -33.37 4.39
C LYS A 203 8.16 -33.85 3.28
N SER A 204 9.32 -33.20 3.10
CA SER A 204 10.46 -33.85 2.45
C SER A 204 10.71 -35.16 3.20
N LYS A 205 10.40 -36.28 2.53
CA LYS A 205 10.70 -37.65 2.94
C LYS A 205 12.01 -37.67 3.71
N SER A 206 11.92 -37.90 5.01
CA SER A 206 13.07 -38.18 5.86
C SER A 206 13.83 -39.34 5.24
N VAL A 207 14.95 -39.05 4.59
CA VAL A 207 16.02 -40.03 4.43
C VAL A 207 16.39 -40.46 5.86
N PRO A 208 16.46 -41.76 6.18
CA PRO A 208 16.77 -42.23 7.53
C PRO A 208 18.22 -41.90 7.84
N GLU A 209 18.44 -40.71 8.41
CA GLU A 209 19.75 -40.27 8.87
C GLU A 209 20.02 -40.88 10.25
N ALA A 210 21.01 -41.77 10.27
CA ALA A 210 21.44 -42.50 11.42
C ALA A 210 21.99 -41.56 12.51
N ARG A 211 21.50 -41.79 13.74
CA ARG A 211 22.11 -41.48 15.05
C ARG A 211 23.34 -40.58 15.02
N GLN A 212 23.25 -39.40 15.65
CA GLN A 212 24.15 -39.05 16.76
C GLN A 212 23.63 -37.89 17.64
N ASN A 213 23.52 -38.23 18.94
CA ASN A 213 23.80 -37.44 20.14
C ASN A 213 22.94 -36.22 20.51
N LYS A 214 22.04 -36.52 21.46
CA LYS A 214 21.37 -35.61 22.39
C LYS A 214 22.40 -34.78 23.18
N SER A 215 22.32 -33.46 23.09
CA SER A 215 22.73 -32.56 24.18
C SER A 215 21.61 -31.56 24.44
N ALA A 216 21.26 -31.43 25.71
CA ALA A 216 20.06 -30.75 26.18
C ALA A 216 20.18 -29.21 26.03
N PRO A 217 19.18 -28.52 25.44
CA PRO A 217 19.18 -27.07 25.38
C PRO A 217 18.78 -26.48 26.74
N THR A 218 19.76 -25.91 27.43
CA THR A 218 19.55 -25.09 28.62
C THR A 218 18.89 -23.76 28.23
N LYS A 219 17.61 -23.61 28.57
CA LYS A 219 16.82 -22.39 28.39
C LYS A 219 17.37 -21.26 29.28
N LYS A 220 18.21 -20.38 28.72
CA LYS A 220 18.52 -19.08 29.32
C LYS A 220 17.43 -18.06 28.95
N THR A 221 16.45 -17.88 29.83
CA THR A 221 15.49 -16.78 29.81
C THR A 221 16.21 -15.46 30.08
N ARG A 222 16.64 -14.77 29.02
CA ARG A 222 17.24 -13.43 29.09
C ARG A 222 16.12 -12.39 29.21
N GLY A 223 15.58 -12.24 30.42
CA GLY A 223 14.64 -11.18 30.77
C GLY A 223 15.36 -9.85 30.91
N GLY A 224 15.25 -8.97 29.92
CA GLY A 224 15.84 -7.62 29.99
C GLY A 224 15.38 -6.60 28.95
N GLY A 225 14.49 -6.96 28.01
CA GLY A 225 14.14 -6.09 26.86
C GLY A 225 12.77 -5.43 26.89
N THR A 226 11.94 -5.62 27.92
CA THR A 226 10.51 -5.25 27.86
C THR A 226 10.23 -3.75 27.99
N ALA A 227 11.09 -2.98 28.67
CA ALA A 227 10.85 -1.54 28.84
C ALA A 227 11.12 -0.76 27.54
N LEU A 228 12.16 -1.12 26.80
CA LEU A 228 12.52 -0.46 25.55
C LEU A 228 11.48 -0.72 24.45
N THR A 229 10.96 -1.94 24.35
CA THR A 229 9.93 -2.27 23.35
C THR A 229 8.63 -1.52 23.59
N ILE A 230 8.20 -1.37 24.85
CA ILE A 230 6.99 -0.59 25.19
C ILE A 230 7.18 0.88 24.80
N LEU A 231 8.34 1.47 25.07
CA LEU A 231 8.63 2.87 24.70
C LEU A 231 8.59 3.07 23.18
N VAL A 232 9.19 2.17 22.41
CA VAL A 232 9.19 2.24 20.94
C VAL A 232 7.76 2.14 20.40
N ILE A 233 6.95 1.21 20.91
CA ILE A 233 5.54 1.08 20.50
C ILE A 233 4.75 2.34 20.83
N ALA A 234 4.97 2.95 22.00
CA ALA A 234 4.29 4.18 22.39
C ALA A 234 4.66 5.37 21.47
N LEU A 235 5.93 5.50 21.10
CA LEU A 235 6.38 6.54 20.17
C LEU A 235 5.80 6.34 18.76
N LEU A 236 5.76 5.09 18.27
CA LEU A 236 5.12 4.76 17.00
C LEU A 236 3.62 5.06 17.02
N ALA A 237 2.92 4.72 18.10
CA ALA A 237 1.51 5.03 18.26
C ALA A 237 1.26 6.54 18.28
N ALA A 238 2.09 7.32 18.98
CA ALA A 238 2.00 8.77 18.99
C ALA A 238 2.25 9.38 17.59
N GLY A 239 3.26 8.89 16.86
CA GLY A 239 3.53 9.30 15.49
C GLY A 239 2.37 9.00 14.53
N LEU A 240 1.80 7.79 14.61
CA LEU A 240 0.61 7.40 13.84
C LEU A 240 -0.61 8.23 14.20
N GLN A 241 -0.79 8.61 15.47
CA GLN A 241 -1.89 9.47 15.89
C GLN A 241 -1.75 10.88 15.33
N VAL A 242 -0.55 11.47 15.37
CA VAL A 242 -0.27 12.79 14.77
C VAL A 242 -0.48 12.74 13.26
N PHE A 243 0.00 11.68 12.60
CA PHE A 243 -0.23 11.47 11.17
C PHE A 243 -1.71 11.33 10.83
N HIS A 244 -2.46 10.53 11.60
CA HIS A 244 -3.91 10.39 11.46
C HIS A 244 -4.61 11.75 11.51
N LEU A 245 -4.29 12.58 12.52
CA LEU A 245 -4.86 13.92 12.66
C LEU A 245 -4.47 14.83 11.49
N TYR A 246 -3.25 14.73 10.98
CA TYR A 246 -2.79 15.53 9.84
C TYR A 246 -3.57 15.21 8.55
N ILE A 247 -3.83 13.93 8.25
CA ILE A 247 -4.51 13.54 7.00
C ILE A 247 -6.04 13.65 7.06
N SER A 248 -6.62 13.68 8.27
CA SER A 248 -8.07 13.81 8.49
C SER A 248 -8.52 15.23 8.83
N ALA A 249 -7.59 16.11 9.22
CA ALA A 249 -7.92 17.49 9.53
C ALA A 249 -8.55 18.20 8.32
N PRO A 250 -9.70 18.87 8.51
CA PRO A 250 -10.29 19.67 7.45
C PRO A 250 -9.41 20.89 7.16
N ILE A 251 -9.38 21.30 5.90
CA ILE A 251 -8.60 22.42 5.40
C ILE A 251 -9.20 23.72 5.94
N GLN A 252 -8.38 24.50 6.63
CA GLN A 252 -8.77 25.79 7.22
C GLN A 252 -8.31 26.96 6.34
N ARG A 253 -8.85 28.15 6.62
CA ARG A 253 -8.40 29.38 5.98
C ARG A 253 -6.93 29.66 6.31
N GLY A 254 -6.17 30.10 5.33
CA GLY A 254 -4.73 30.29 5.41
C GLY A 254 -3.91 29.03 5.07
N ASN A 255 -4.54 27.85 4.97
CA ASN A 255 -3.81 26.63 4.66
C ASN A 255 -3.42 26.55 3.18
N VAL A 256 -2.27 25.94 2.93
CA VAL A 256 -1.78 25.55 1.61
C VAL A 256 -1.67 24.04 1.57
N VAL A 257 -2.26 23.43 0.54
CA VAL A 257 -2.19 22.00 0.27
C VAL A 257 -1.33 21.79 -0.97
N SER A 258 -0.17 21.17 -0.80
CA SER A 258 0.76 20.88 -1.89
C SER A 258 0.16 19.91 -2.92
N PRO A 259 0.65 19.92 -4.18
CA PRO A 259 0.19 18.97 -5.19
C PRO A 259 0.54 17.54 -4.77
N ASN A 260 -0.23 16.58 -5.28
CA ASN A 260 -0.07 15.14 -5.00
C ASN A 260 -0.29 14.72 -3.54
N ILE A 261 -0.63 15.66 -2.65
CA ILE A 261 -1.13 15.30 -1.31
C ILE A 261 -2.56 14.74 -1.47
N TRP A 262 -2.81 13.66 -0.76
CA TRP A 262 -4.13 13.09 -0.57
C TRP A 262 -4.56 13.25 0.89
N LEU A 263 -5.83 13.61 1.09
CA LEU A 263 -6.49 13.67 2.40
C LEU A 263 -7.60 12.62 2.42
N ARG A 264 -7.88 12.08 3.62
CA ARG A 264 -8.96 11.11 3.85
C ARG A 264 -9.84 11.57 4.99
N GLU A 265 -11.14 11.55 4.79
CA GLU A 265 -12.12 11.95 5.83
C GLU A 265 -11.96 11.13 7.12
N CYS A 266 -11.59 9.85 6.98
CA CYS A 266 -11.45 8.90 8.08
C CYS A 266 -10.01 8.75 8.60
N GLY A 267 -9.06 9.49 8.05
CA GLY A 267 -7.63 9.31 8.30
C GLY A 267 -7.14 7.88 8.10
N LEU A 268 -6.44 7.33 9.11
CA LEU A 268 -5.94 5.95 9.15
C LEU A 268 -6.96 4.90 9.63
N ASN A 269 -8.19 5.27 9.99
CA ASN A 269 -9.13 4.33 10.57
C ASN A 269 -9.90 3.56 9.48
N PHE A 270 -9.33 2.44 9.04
CA PHE A 270 -9.88 1.58 7.99
C PHE A 270 -11.09 0.74 8.44
N PHE A 271 -11.26 0.51 9.75
CA PHE A 271 -12.19 -0.54 10.23
C PHE A 271 -13.59 -0.03 10.57
N SER A 272 -13.79 1.27 10.70
CA SER A 272 -15.05 1.81 11.26
C SER A 272 -15.58 3.05 10.54
N CYS A 273 -15.18 3.28 9.29
CA CYS A 273 -15.62 4.45 8.55
C CYS A 273 -16.47 4.07 7.33
N ASP A 274 -17.79 4.16 7.48
CA ASP A 274 -18.75 3.85 6.41
C ASP A 274 -18.76 4.90 5.28
N LYS A 275 -18.12 6.05 5.51
CA LYS A 275 -18.07 7.20 4.60
C LYS A 275 -16.64 7.49 4.20
N GLU A 276 -15.99 6.54 3.54
CA GLU A 276 -14.71 6.83 2.92
C GLU A 276 -14.91 7.92 1.86
N SER A 277 -14.19 9.03 2.02
CA SER A 277 -14.05 10.01 0.96
C SER A 277 -12.61 10.51 0.91
N TYR A 278 -12.16 10.79 -0.30
CA TYR A 278 -10.78 11.12 -0.63
C TYR A 278 -10.76 12.49 -1.29
N PHE A 279 -9.74 13.28 -0.97
CA PHE A 279 -9.51 14.57 -1.55
C PHE A 279 -8.07 14.64 -2.03
N ARG A 280 -7.86 15.07 -3.27
CA ARG A 280 -6.51 15.19 -3.85
C ARG A 280 -6.42 16.36 -4.81
N ILE A 281 -5.21 16.89 -4.95
CA ILE A 281 -4.89 17.93 -5.93
C ILE A 281 -3.97 17.34 -6.99
N LYS A 282 -4.43 17.33 -8.24
CA LYS A 282 -3.68 16.79 -9.38
C LYS A 282 -3.99 17.62 -10.64
N ASP A 283 -2.97 17.94 -11.42
CA ASP A 283 -3.08 18.60 -12.73
C ASP A 283 -3.90 19.90 -12.70
N GLY A 284 -3.71 20.72 -11.65
CA GLY A 284 -4.45 21.97 -11.47
C GLY A 284 -5.92 21.79 -11.10
N LYS A 285 -6.31 20.59 -10.65
CA LYS A 285 -7.66 20.27 -10.20
C LYS A 285 -7.66 19.77 -8.76
N ALA A 286 -8.60 20.24 -7.96
CA ALA A 286 -8.90 19.64 -6.67
C ALA A 286 -10.13 18.74 -6.82
N ILE A 287 -9.97 17.46 -6.50
CA ILE A 287 -10.93 16.40 -6.81
C ILE A 287 -11.32 15.73 -5.49
N ARG A 288 -12.63 15.64 -5.23
CA ARG A 288 -13.17 14.78 -4.18
C ARG A 288 -13.79 13.53 -4.78
N THR A 289 -13.42 12.37 -4.26
CA THR A 289 -14.02 11.07 -4.59
C THR A 289 -14.61 10.40 -3.36
N ASN A 290 -15.56 9.48 -3.54
CA ASN A 290 -16.07 8.64 -2.45
C ASN A 290 -15.25 7.33 -2.31
N GLY A 291 -15.68 6.44 -1.40
CA GLY A 291 -15.08 5.13 -1.12
C GLY A 291 -15.01 4.19 -2.32
N ARG A 292 -15.80 4.47 -3.37
CA ARG A 292 -15.82 3.71 -4.63
C ARG A 292 -14.99 4.39 -5.72
N ASN A 293 -14.20 5.40 -5.38
CA ASN A 293 -13.46 6.25 -6.32
C ASN A 293 -14.34 7.00 -7.34
N GLU A 294 -15.63 7.16 -7.07
CA GLU A 294 -16.51 7.96 -7.92
C GLU A 294 -16.29 9.45 -7.59
N VAL A 295 -16.17 10.28 -8.63
CA VAL A 295 -15.99 11.73 -8.48
C VAL A 295 -17.28 12.35 -7.94
N MET A 296 -17.17 13.02 -6.79
CA MET A 296 -18.27 13.74 -6.16
C MET A 296 -18.34 15.17 -6.69
N TRP A 297 -17.19 15.84 -6.74
CA TRP A 297 -17.04 17.19 -7.30
C TRP A 297 -15.61 17.48 -7.71
N VAL A 298 -15.45 18.48 -8.58
CA VAL A 298 -14.17 18.97 -9.09
C VAL A 298 -14.11 20.49 -9.04
N MET A 299 -13.00 21.03 -8.56
CA MET A 299 -12.60 22.43 -8.66
C MET A 299 -11.45 22.53 -9.66
N GLU A 300 -11.57 23.41 -10.64
CA GLU A 300 -10.53 23.63 -11.66
C GLU A 300 -9.85 24.99 -11.45
N GLY A 301 -8.52 24.98 -11.47
CA GLY A 301 -7.69 26.18 -11.52
C GLY A 301 -6.69 26.12 -12.66
N ALA A 302 -5.46 26.54 -12.42
CA ALA A 302 -4.36 26.40 -13.38
C ALA A 302 -3.58 25.09 -13.14
N ALA A 303 -3.31 24.36 -14.23
CA ALA A 303 -2.23 23.39 -14.23
C ALA A 303 -0.90 24.15 -14.26
N CYS A 304 -0.03 23.80 -13.33
CA CYS A 304 1.30 24.34 -13.22
C CYS A 304 2.23 23.71 -14.27
N THR A 305 2.43 24.36 -15.41
CA THR A 305 3.35 23.89 -16.47
C THR A 305 4.69 24.62 -16.48
N SER A 306 4.78 25.79 -15.85
CA SER A 306 6.00 26.61 -15.76
C SER A 306 6.38 26.89 -14.29
N GLY A 307 7.66 27.18 -14.04
CA GLY A 307 8.19 27.40 -12.68
C GLY A 307 7.68 28.64 -11.95
N GLU A 308 6.74 29.40 -12.52
CA GLU A 308 6.21 30.65 -11.94
C GLU A 308 4.88 30.47 -11.19
N CYS A 309 4.28 29.29 -11.22
CA CYS A 309 3.00 29.05 -10.55
C CYS A 309 3.19 28.47 -9.15
N GLN A 310 2.28 28.78 -8.23
CA GLN A 310 2.24 28.15 -6.92
C GLN A 310 1.68 26.73 -7.05
N ASN A 311 2.55 25.74 -6.86
CA ASN A 311 2.19 24.34 -6.81
C ASN A 311 1.23 24.07 -5.65
N GLY A 312 -0.03 23.74 -5.96
CA GLY A 312 -1.02 23.27 -4.99
C GLY A 312 -2.31 24.08 -4.97
N MET A 313 -3.01 23.99 -3.84
CA MET A 313 -4.22 24.75 -3.53
C MET A 313 -3.98 25.61 -2.28
N GLN A 314 -4.42 26.85 -2.32
CA GLN A 314 -4.41 27.76 -1.17
C GLN A 314 -5.83 28.19 -0.84
N VAL A 315 -6.21 28.07 0.43
CA VAL A 315 -7.44 28.69 0.95
C VAL A 315 -7.03 30.00 1.60
N LYS A 316 -7.42 31.14 1.06
CA LYS A 316 -7.09 32.45 1.62
C LYS A 316 -7.86 32.72 2.92
N SER A 317 -7.45 33.76 3.64
CA SER A 317 -8.10 34.22 4.88
C SER A 317 -9.56 34.68 4.67
N ASP A 318 -9.90 35.13 3.46
CA ASP A 318 -11.26 35.51 3.07
C ASP A 318 -12.15 34.30 2.70
N GLY A 319 -11.59 33.08 2.64
CA GLY A 319 -12.31 31.87 2.21
C GLY A 319 -12.32 31.64 0.69
N SER A 320 -11.66 32.51 -0.10
CA SER A 320 -11.45 32.26 -1.52
C SER A 320 -10.38 31.18 -1.73
N ILE A 321 -10.54 30.38 -2.79
CA ILE A 321 -9.62 29.29 -3.12
C ILE A 321 -8.81 29.65 -4.37
N LEU A 322 -7.49 29.45 -4.30
CA LEU A 322 -6.59 29.45 -5.45
C LEU A 322 -6.09 28.03 -5.73
N ILE A 323 -6.07 27.60 -7.00
CA ILE A 323 -5.39 26.36 -7.43
C ILE A 323 -4.43 26.72 -8.56
N GLY A 324 -3.15 26.39 -8.39
CA GLY A 324 -2.10 26.79 -9.33
C GLY A 324 -1.93 28.32 -9.43
N GLY A 325 -2.24 29.05 -8.36
CA GLY A 325 -2.25 30.52 -8.33
C GLY A 325 -3.46 31.18 -8.99
N LYS A 326 -4.39 30.44 -9.62
CA LYS A 326 -5.61 30.99 -10.22
C LYS A 326 -6.82 30.86 -9.28
N PRO A 327 -7.68 31.89 -9.19
CA PRO A 327 -8.89 31.83 -8.39
C PRO A 327 -9.87 30.81 -8.95
N VAL A 328 -10.38 29.94 -8.09
CA VAL A 328 -11.43 28.98 -8.41
C VAL A 328 -12.77 29.72 -8.35
N THR A 329 -13.40 29.91 -9.50
CA THR A 329 -14.69 30.61 -9.59
C THR A 329 -15.88 29.66 -9.54
N HIS A 330 -15.67 28.40 -9.94
CA HIS A 330 -16.73 27.40 -10.07
C HIS A 330 -16.33 26.03 -9.54
N VAL A 331 -17.31 25.34 -8.97
CA VAL A 331 -17.23 23.92 -8.61
C VAL A 331 -18.19 23.14 -9.49
N THR A 332 -17.69 22.07 -10.12
CA THR A 332 -18.53 21.13 -10.87
C THR A 332 -18.97 20.01 -9.93
N MET A 333 -20.26 19.98 -9.60
CA MET A 333 -20.88 18.96 -8.74
C MET A 333 -21.42 17.81 -9.59
N TYR A 334 -20.95 16.58 -9.35
CA TYR A 334 -21.44 15.37 -10.03
C TYR A 334 -22.46 14.60 -9.17
N LYS A 335 -22.35 14.71 -7.85
CA LYS A 335 -23.30 14.18 -6.87
C LYS A 335 -23.55 15.24 -5.81
N GLU A 336 -24.71 15.20 -5.17
CA GLU A 336 -25.01 16.05 -4.02
C GLU A 336 -24.05 15.72 -2.87
N ALA A 337 -23.07 16.59 -2.66
CA ALA A 337 -22.10 16.49 -1.59
C ALA A 337 -21.79 17.88 -1.07
N ALA A 338 -21.85 18.07 0.24
CA ALA A 338 -21.43 19.33 0.83
C ALA A 338 -19.92 19.53 0.66
N LEU A 339 -19.48 20.78 0.50
CA LEU A 339 -18.06 21.14 0.46
C LEU A 339 -17.44 21.13 1.87
N SER A 340 -18.27 21.37 2.89
CA SER A 340 -17.94 21.35 4.32
C SER A 340 -18.83 20.34 5.07
N PRO A 341 -18.44 19.87 6.27
CA PRO A 341 -17.23 20.21 7.04
C PRO A 341 -15.97 19.47 6.57
N TRP A 342 -16.06 18.61 5.55
CA TRP A 342 -14.90 17.94 4.95
C TRP A 342 -15.01 17.93 3.42
N PRO A 343 -13.94 18.27 2.68
CA PRO A 343 -12.56 18.48 3.14
C PRO A 343 -12.29 19.89 3.70
N PHE A 344 -13.23 20.83 3.63
CA PHE A 344 -13.03 22.19 4.16
C PHE A 344 -13.74 22.37 5.50
N ALA A 345 -13.05 22.99 6.46
CA ALA A 345 -13.62 23.26 7.79
C ALA A 345 -14.82 24.21 7.72
N GLU A 346 -14.82 25.11 6.73
CA GLU A 346 -15.85 26.08 6.43
C GLU A 346 -16.21 26.01 4.95
N GLU A 347 -17.42 26.43 4.59
CA GLU A 347 -17.84 26.44 3.19
C GLU A 347 -17.06 27.51 2.40
N PRO A 348 -16.35 27.13 1.32
CA PRO A 348 -15.55 28.08 0.56
C PRO A 348 -16.41 29.01 -0.30
N LEU A 349 -15.90 30.22 -0.57
CA LEU A 349 -16.59 31.23 -1.38
C LEU A 349 -16.47 30.93 -2.89
N VAL A 350 -17.18 29.90 -3.35
CA VAL A 350 -17.16 29.42 -4.74
C VAL A 350 -18.57 29.21 -5.27
N LYS A 351 -18.81 29.50 -6.55
CA LYS A 351 -20.14 29.29 -7.16
C LYS A 351 -20.30 27.83 -7.59
N THR A 352 -21.34 27.15 -7.14
CA THR A 352 -21.62 25.76 -7.53
C THR A 352 -22.30 25.68 -8.90
N ARG A 353 -21.79 24.84 -9.80
CA ARG A 353 -22.43 24.43 -11.04
C ARG A 353 -22.71 22.93 -10.97
N HIS A 354 -23.96 22.54 -11.20
CA HIS A 354 -24.32 21.12 -11.25
C HIS A 354 -24.00 20.59 -12.64
N ALA A 355 -23.23 19.50 -12.72
CA ALA A 355 -22.99 18.82 -13.97
C ALA A 355 -24.32 18.28 -14.49
N LYS A 356 -24.64 18.53 -15.76
CA LYS A 356 -25.73 17.81 -16.42
C LYS A 356 -25.29 16.37 -16.54
N ILE A 357 -25.85 15.49 -15.71
CA ILE A 357 -25.70 14.04 -15.87
C ILE A 357 -26.40 13.70 -17.18
N LEU A 358 -25.62 13.43 -18.24
CA LEU A 358 -26.14 12.79 -19.43
C LEU A 358 -26.46 11.35 -19.03
N VAL A 359 -27.74 11.11 -18.71
CA VAL A 359 -28.25 9.75 -18.51
C VAL A 359 -28.29 9.13 -19.91
N ASN A 360 -27.28 8.31 -20.22
CA ASN A 360 -27.28 7.47 -21.41
C ASN A 360 -28.06 6.18 -21.15
#